data_AF-A0A1Y1VD05-F1
#
_entry.id   AF-A0A1Y1VD05-F1
#
_cell.length_a   1.000
_cell.length_b   1.000
_cell.length_c   1.000
_cell.angle_alpha   90.00
_cell.angle_beta   90.00
_cell.angle_gamma   90.00
#
_symmetry.space_group_name_H-M   'P 1'
#
loop_
_entity.id
_entity.type
_entity.pdbx_description
1 polymer ?
#
loop_
_entity_poly.entity_id
_entity_poly.type
_entity_poly.pdbx_seq_one_letter_code
_entity_poly.pdbx_strand_id
1 'polypeptide(L)' 'MDNDNELFSLSNNSGNAQGEGKLRKKVTQACENCRKKRRKCTGERPKCLTCKQYNYVCYYNPFPKKRGIY' A
#
# COMPACT_ATOMS: atom_id res chain seq x y z
N MET A 1 -25.26 10.58 -9.04
CA MET A 1 -24.58 10.64 -7.73
C MET A 1 -23.51 9.57 -7.73
N ASP A 2 -22.41 9.82 -8.45
CA ASP A 2 -21.16 9.04 -8.37
C ASP A 2 -20.04 10.05 -8.64
N ASN A 3 -19.81 10.90 -7.64
CA ASN A 3 -18.79 11.94 -7.65
C ASN A 3 -17.61 11.45 -6.81
N ASP A 4 -16.73 10.68 -7.42
CA ASP A 4 -15.48 10.21 -6.80
C ASP A 4 -14.35 10.22 -7.84
N ASN A 5 -14.10 11.37 -8.46
CA ASN A 5 -12.82 11.63 -9.11
C ASN A 5 -12.10 12.80 -8.43
N GLU A 6 -12.07 12.75 -7.11
CA GLU A 6 -11.16 13.56 -6.32
C GLU A 6 -9.88 12.77 -6.03
N LEU A 7 -8.77 13.42 -6.37
CA LEU A 7 -7.52 13.32 -5.64
C LEU A 7 -6.60 12.14 -6.00
N PHE A 8 -6.19 12.08 -7.26
CA PHE A 8 -4.81 11.69 -7.59
C PHE A 8 -3.84 12.80 -7.13
N SER A 9 -3.81 13.09 -5.82
CA SER A 9 -2.72 13.86 -5.22
C SER A 9 -1.46 13.02 -5.30
N LEU A 10 -0.66 13.30 -6.31
CA LEU A 10 0.79 13.18 -6.28
C LEU A 10 1.33 14.13 -5.19
N SER A 11 1.18 13.75 -3.92
CA SER A 11 1.99 14.33 -2.85
C SER A 11 3.23 13.48 -2.65
N ASN A 12 4.26 13.91 -3.37
CA ASN A 12 5.63 14.11 -2.93
C ASN A 12 6.30 12.99 -2.13
N ASN A 13 7.24 12.35 -2.82
CA ASN A 13 8.64 12.25 -2.41
C ASN A 13 8.91 12.42 -0.90
N SER A 14 9.05 11.30 -0.21
CA SER A 14 9.79 11.22 1.04
C SER A 14 10.65 9.96 0.97
N GLY A 15 11.64 10.01 0.07
CA GLY A 15 12.77 9.10 0.05
C GLY A 15 13.82 9.54 1.06
N ASN A 16 13.47 9.64 2.34
CA ASN A 16 14.48 9.78 3.39
C ASN A 16 14.65 8.42 4.09
N ALA A 17 15.69 7.69 3.69
CA ALA A 17 16.32 6.73 4.59
C ALA A 17 17.81 6.78 4.29
N GLN A 18 18.45 7.82 4.84
CA GLN A 18 19.82 7.71 5.32
C GLN A 18 19.80 6.85 6.58
N GLY A 19 20.73 5.90 6.69
CA GLY A 19 20.84 5.01 7.86
C GLY A 19 21.05 3.55 7.47
N GLU A 20 22.31 3.20 7.21
CA GLU A 20 22.96 1.92 7.48
C GLU A 20 22.20 0.62 7.11
N GLY A 21 22.60 0.04 5.98
CA GLY A 21 22.78 -1.42 5.84
C GLY A 21 21.57 -2.35 5.96
N LYS A 22 20.33 -1.88 6.12
CA LYS A 22 19.14 -2.75 6.03
C LYS A 22 18.63 -2.75 4.60
N LEU A 23 18.89 -3.85 3.87
CA LEU A 23 18.26 -4.13 2.57
C LEU A 23 16.78 -3.75 2.65
N ARG A 24 16.39 -2.69 1.91
CA ARG A 24 15.00 -2.27 1.81
C ARG A 24 14.24 -3.46 1.21
N LYS A 25 13.51 -4.20 2.05
CA LYS A 25 12.72 -5.35 1.63
C LYS A 25 11.75 -4.85 0.58
N LYS A 26 12.00 -5.23 -0.68
CA LYS A 26 11.14 -4.87 -1.79
C LYS A 26 9.76 -5.43 -1.49
N VAL A 27 8.77 -4.56 -1.38
CA VAL A 27 7.40 -4.96 -1.07
C VAL A 27 6.88 -5.74 -2.28
N THR A 28 6.73 -7.06 -2.14
CA THR A 28 6.22 -7.92 -3.20
C THR A 28 4.70 -7.81 -3.34
N GLN A 29 4.01 -7.42 -2.26
CA GLN A 29 2.55 -7.31 -2.22
C GLN A 29 2.12 -6.02 -1.50
N ALA A 30 1.43 -5.15 -2.22
CA ALA A 30 0.71 -4.03 -1.61
C ALA A 30 -0.53 -4.54 -0.85
N CYS A 31 -0.87 -3.86 0.24
CA CYS A 31 -2.08 -4.13 1.01
C CYS A 31 -3.34 -3.91 0.16
N GLU A 32 -4.49 -4.51 0.53
CA GLU A 32 -5.71 -4.40 -0.28
C GLU A 32 -6.27 -2.96 -0.34
N ASN A 33 -6.20 -2.21 0.76
CA ASN A 33 -6.59 -0.80 0.75
C ASN A 33 -5.69 0.05 -0.15
N CYS A 34 -4.39 -0.27 -0.17
CA CYS A 34 -3.38 0.37 -1.00
C CYS A 34 -3.60 0.04 -2.48
N ARG A 35 -3.97 -1.22 -2.79
CA ARG A 35 -4.34 -1.67 -4.13
C ARG A 35 -5.60 -0.97 -4.61
N LYS A 36 -6.67 -0.96 -3.81
CA LYS A 36 -7.96 -0.33 -4.16
C LYS A 36 -7.80 1.17 -4.40
N LYS A 37 -7.04 1.87 -3.55
CA LYS A 37 -6.80 3.31 -3.66
C LYS A 37 -5.62 3.69 -4.56
N ARG A 38 -4.93 2.71 -5.18
CA ARG A 38 -3.74 2.91 -6.03
C ARG A 38 -2.65 3.77 -5.36
N ARG A 39 -2.44 3.61 -4.04
CA ARG A 39 -1.42 4.34 -3.25
C ARG A 39 -0.16 3.50 -3.04
N LYS A 40 0.97 4.16 -2.78
CA LYS A 40 2.25 3.49 -2.49
C LYS A 40 2.17 2.74 -1.15
N CYS A 41 2.34 1.43 -1.17
CA CYS A 41 2.37 0.59 0.03
C CYS A 41 3.81 0.39 0.51
N THR A 42 4.07 0.63 1.80
CA THR A 42 5.38 0.36 2.42
C THR A 42 5.58 -1.10 2.81
N GLY A 43 4.54 -1.93 2.76
CA GLY A 43 4.63 -3.38 3.03
C GLY A 43 4.94 -3.74 4.48
N GLU A 44 4.90 -2.77 5.38
CA GLU A 44 5.11 -3.01 6.81
C GLU A 44 3.97 -3.85 7.38
N ARG A 45 4.34 -4.70 8.34
CA ARG A 45 3.45 -5.60 9.08
C ARG A 45 3.49 -5.20 10.55
N PRO A 46 2.34 -5.09 11.24
CA PRO A 46 0.99 -5.55 10.86
C PRO A 46 0.19 -4.60 9.96
N LYS A 47 0.47 -3.29 9.96
CA LYS A 47 -0.17 -2.29 9.10
C LYS A 47 0.88 -1.52 8.29
N CYS A 48 0.56 -1.21 7.04
CA CYS A 48 1.39 -0.37 6.20
C CYS A 48 1.45 1.09 6.73
N LEU A 49 2.54 1.84 6.51
CA LEU A 49 2.69 3.24 6.98
C LEU A 49 1.50 4.10 6.57
N THR A 50 1.11 4.02 5.30
CA THR A 50 -0.04 4.75 4.74
C THR A 50 -1.31 4.41 5.50
N CYS A 51 -1.57 3.13 5.71
CA CYS A 51 -2.74 2.63 6.42
C CYS A 51 -2.75 3.08 7.87
N LYS A 52 -1.56 3.12 8.51
CA LYS A 52 -1.38 3.59 9.88
C LYS A 52 -1.65 5.09 9.99
N GLN A 53 -1.14 5.89 9.06
CA GLN A 53 -1.30 7.35 9.04
C GLN A 53 -2.75 7.77 8.80
N TYR A 54 -3.44 7.13 7.85
CA TYR A 54 -4.85 7.40 7.58
C TYR A 54 -5.81 6.59 8.45
N ASN A 55 -5.27 5.81 9.39
CA ASN A 55 -6.02 4.89 10.26
C ASN A 55 -7.01 3.96 9.51
N TYR A 56 -6.66 3.53 8.29
CA TYR A 56 -7.47 2.62 7.51
C TYR A 56 -7.23 1.15 7.88
N VAL A 57 -8.21 0.32 7.53
CA VAL A 57 -8.10 -1.13 7.64
C VAL A 57 -7.02 -1.62 6.68
N CYS A 58 -5.92 -2.09 7.25
CA CYS A 58 -4.84 -2.73 6.50
C CYS A 58 -4.99 -4.24 6.62
N TYR A 59 -5.23 -4.89 5.49
CA TYR A 59 -5.19 -6.34 5.39
C TYR A 59 -4.45 -6.74 4.12
N TYR A 60 -3.72 -7.85 4.24
CA TYR A 60 -3.07 -8.51 3.12
C TYR A 60 -3.83 -9.80 2.91
N ASN A 61 -4.43 -10.00 1.75
CA ASN A 61 -5.09 -11.26 1.44
C ASN A 61 -4.00 -12.32 1.16
N PRO A 62 -3.86 -13.36 2.02
CA PRO A 62 -2.85 -14.40 1.82
C PRO A 62 -3.22 -15.32 0.65
N PHE A 63 -4.48 -15.34 0.23
CA PHE A 63 -4.98 -16.11 -0.89
C PHE A 63 -5.22 -15.16 -2.07
N PRO A 64 -4.24 -14.96 -2.98
CA PRO A 64 -4.54 -14.33 -4.25
C PRO A 64 -5.59 -15.22 -4.93
N LYS A 65 -6.82 -14.71 -5.11
CA LYS A 65 -7.84 -15.40 -5.92
C LYS A 65 -7.19 -15.66 -7.28
N LYS A 66 -6.86 -16.93 -7.57
CA LYS A 66 -6.39 -17.35 -8.88
C LYS A 66 -7.44 -16.85 -9.87
N ARG A 67 -7.08 -15.92 -10.75
CA ARG A 67 -7.94 -15.58 -11.88
C ARG A 67 -7.87 -16.78 -12.83
N GLY A 68 -8.97 -17.51 -12.95
CA GLY A 68 -9.21 -18.43 -14.07
C GLY A 68 -8.90 -19.91 -13.86
N ILE A 69 -9.43 -20.54 -12.81
CA ILE A 69 -9.72 -21.97 -12.87
C ILE A 69 -11.09 -22.17 -12.21
N TYR A 70 -12.02 -22.77 -12.97
CA TYR A 70 -13.43 -23.00 -12.67
C TYR A 70 -13.66 -23.54 -11.25
#